data_AF-A0A961PT76-F1
#
_entry.id   AF-A0A961PT76-F1
#
_cell.length_a   1.000
_cell.length_b   1.000
_cell.length_c   1.000
_cell.angle_alpha   90.00
_cell.angle_beta   90.00
_cell.angle_gamma   90.00
#
_symmetry.space_group_name_H-M   'P 1'
#
loop_
_entity.id
_entity.type
_entity.pdbx_description
1 polymer ?
#
loop_
_entity_poly.entity_id
_entity_poly.type
_entity_poly.pdbx_seq_one_letter_code
_entity_poly.pdbx_strand_id
1 'polypeptide(L)'
;MSIRAIWLVGLLAATPALAQDAPMSAIDWLSKSVRDKPVPQAEPDQVGEPVITDTIEVTTLDAIRKDSVGLLPGSVSGLPQNFWGSSQTGTISTLIAQQPADSLPEVLTLLYTILLAEVDAPADEGTGSTLLLARTDKLLDLGALQQAQALLERAGPTEAEIFRRWFDVSLLTGHEDYACTAMRAAPGFAPTMKARVFCLARNGDWNAAALTLATGETL
;
A
#
# COMPACT_ATOMS: atom_id res chain seq x y z
N MET A 1 -48.28 24.54 84.19
CA MET A 1 -48.20 25.16 82.85
C MET A 1 -46.93 24.57 82.22
N SER A 2 -46.90 23.33 81.68
CA SER A 2 -47.64 22.77 80.52
C SER A 2 -47.74 23.80 79.40
N ILE A 3 -47.18 23.57 78.22
CA ILE A 3 -47.58 22.51 77.28
C ILE A 3 -46.40 22.11 76.35
N ARG A 4 -46.32 20.80 76.09
CA ARG A 4 -45.50 20.12 75.08
C ARG A 4 -46.13 20.29 73.69
N ALA A 5 -45.34 20.54 72.65
CA ALA A 5 -45.74 20.41 71.23
C ALA A 5 -44.55 19.81 70.46
N ILE A 6 -44.49 18.49 70.25
CA ILE A 6 -45.06 17.71 69.13
C ILE A 6 -44.38 18.02 67.77
N TRP A 7 -43.44 17.13 67.43
CA TRP A 7 -43.18 16.47 66.14
C TRP A 7 -43.66 17.12 64.83
N LEU A 8 -42.73 17.22 63.88
CA LEU A 8 -42.91 16.71 62.50
C LEU A 8 -41.53 16.56 61.83
N VAL A 9 -41.02 15.32 61.84
CA VAL A 9 -39.90 14.90 60.99
C VAL A 9 -40.46 14.73 59.58
N GLY A 10 -40.17 15.71 58.70
CA GLY A 10 -40.48 15.64 57.29
C GLY A 10 -39.49 14.75 56.55
N LEU A 11 -39.91 13.51 56.28
CA LEU A 11 -39.17 12.55 55.47
C LEU A 11 -39.22 12.99 53.98
N LEU A 12 -38.17 13.63 53.47
CA LEU A 12 -38.00 13.84 52.03
C LEU A 12 -37.57 12.52 51.38
N ALA A 13 -38.53 11.83 50.78
CA ALA A 13 -38.27 10.68 49.93
C ALA A 13 -37.63 11.15 48.62
N ALA A 14 -36.33 10.94 48.47
CA ALA A 14 -35.66 11.00 47.18
C ALA A 14 -35.98 9.70 46.42
N THR A 15 -36.94 9.75 45.49
CA THR A 15 -37.15 8.68 44.52
C THR A 15 -36.03 8.74 43.48
N PRO A 16 -35.25 7.67 43.25
CA PRO A 16 -34.39 7.62 42.08
C PRO A 16 -35.28 7.52 40.84
N ALA A 17 -35.18 8.48 39.94
CA ALA A 17 -35.72 8.34 38.59
C ALA A 17 -34.94 7.21 37.90
N LEU A 18 -35.59 6.06 37.69
CA LEU A 18 -35.08 5.03 36.78
C LEU A 18 -35.30 5.51 35.35
N ALA A 19 -34.39 6.33 34.85
CA ALA A 19 -34.21 6.51 33.42
C ALA A 19 -33.45 5.29 32.89
N GLN A 20 -34.19 4.26 32.49
CA GLN A 20 -33.66 3.17 31.66
C GLN A 20 -34.24 3.31 30.25
N ASP A 21 -33.91 4.41 29.58
CA ASP A 21 -33.94 4.40 28.12
C ASP A 21 -32.73 3.60 27.66
N ALA A 22 -32.99 2.41 27.13
CA ALA A 22 -31.99 1.62 26.43
C ALA A 22 -31.31 2.53 25.37
N PRO A 23 -29.99 2.42 25.16
CA PRO A 23 -29.31 3.24 24.16
C PRO A 23 -30.04 3.05 22.83
N MET A 24 -30.64 4.13 22.30
CA MET A 24 -31.29 4.11 21.00
C MET A 24 -30.20 3.82 19.98
N SER A 25 -30.06 2.54 19.65
CA SER A 25 -29.22 2.11 18.54
C SER A 25 -29.77 2.80 17.30
N ALA A 26 -28.95 3.58 16.60
CA ALA A 26 -29.36 4.31 15.41
C ALA A 26 -29.83 3.38 14.27
N ILE A 27 -29.68 2.06 14.45
CA ILE A 27 -29.96 1.05 13.45
C ILE A 27 -30.66 -0.16 14.13
N ASP A 28 -31.99 -0.09 14.19
CA ASP A 28 -32.83 -1.13 14.81
C ASP A 28 -32.66 -2.52 14.19
N TRP A 29 -32.40 -2.59 12.88
CA TRP A 29 -32.28 -3.86 12.16
C TRP A 29 -31.00 -4.62 12.51
N LEU A 30 -29.91 -3.91 12.85
CA LEU A 30 -28.63 -4.53 13.23
C LEU A 30 -28.71 -5.14 14.64
N SER A 31 -29.46 -4.50 15.53
CA SER A 31 -29.67 -5.00 16.89
C SER A 31 -30.55 -6.27 16.89
N LYS A 32 -31.50 -6.36 15.95
CA LYS A 32 -32.33 -7.55 15.74
C LYS A 32 -31.52 -8.71 15.14
N SER A 33 -30.68 -8.47 14.14
CA SER A 33 -29.90 -9.54 13.47
C SER A 33 -28.85 -10.20 14.37
N VAL A 34 -28.31 -9.48 15.36
CA VAL A 34 -27.37 -10.05 16.34
C VAL A 34 -28.09 -10.87 17.41
N ARG A 35 -29.32 -10.49 17.78
CA ARG A 35 -30.12 -11.19 18.80
C ARG A 35 -30.78 -12.44 18.23
N ASP A 36 -31.35 -12.36 17.03
CA ASP A 36 -31.96 -13.49 16.33
C ASP A 36 -30.92 -14.19 15.45
N LYS A 37 -29.88 -14.78 16.06
CA LYS A 37 -29.08 -15.79 15.36
C LYS A 37 -29.97 -17.00 15.10
N PRO A 38 -30.23 -17.40 13.83
CA PRO A 38 -30.93 -18.64 13.57
C PRO A 38 -30.10 -19.78 14.18
N VAL A 39 -30.71 -20.56 15.07
CA VAL A 39 -30.15 -21.84 15.48
C VAL A 39 -30.20 -22.73 14.24
N PRO A 40 -29.09 -23.35 13.80
CA PRO A 40 -29.14 -24.30 12.70
C PRO A 40 -30.10 -25.43 13.09
N GLN A 41 -31.24 -25.49 12.41
CA GLN A 41 -32.11 -26.65 12.46
C GLN A 41 -31.36 -27.77 11.75
N ALA A 42 -31.01 -28.84 12.46
CA ALA A 42 -30.49 -30.04 11.83
C ALA A 42 -31.59 -30.60 10.91
N GLU A 43 -31.46 -30.35 9.61
CA GLU A 43 -32.23 -31.08 8.62
C GLU A 43 -31.85 -32.57 8.72
N PRO A 44 -32.82 -33.49 8.66
CA PRO A 44 -32.50 -34.91 8.59
C PRO A 44 -31.63 -35.16 7.35
N ASP A 45 -30.57 -35.95 7.51
CA ASP A 45 -29.64 -36.33 6.45
C ASP A 45 -30.42 -36.84 5.22
N GLN A 46 -30.72 -35.95 4.29
CA GLN A 46 -31.00 -36.34 2.92
C GLN A 46 -29.65 -36.65 2.33
N VAL A 47 -29.38 -37.93 2.13
CA VAL A 47 -28.28 -38.40 1.29
C VAL A 47 -28.59 -37.91 -0.13
N GLY A 48 -28.28 -36.64 -0.37
CA GLY A 48 -28.23 -36.06 -1.71
C GLY A 48 -27.17 -36.80 -2.50
N GLU A 49 -27.44 -36.97 -3.79
CA GLU A 49 -26.51 -37.51 -4.77
C GLU A 49 -25.10 -36.94 -4.56
N PRO A 50 -24.05 -37.74 -4.84
CA PRO A 50 -22.68 -37.28 -4.62
C PRO A 50 -22.49 -35.96 -5.32
N VAL A 51 -22.23 -34.90 -4.54
CA VAL A 51 -21.73 -33.64 -5.04
C VAL A 51 -20.48 -34.00 -5.82
N ILE A 52 -20.57 -33.91 -7.15
CA ILE A 52 -19.40 -33.93 -8.01
C ILE A 52 -18.65 -32.68 -7.58
N THR A 53 -17.61 -32.85 -6.75
CA THR A 53 -16.66 -31.80 -6.50
C THR A 53 -15.99 -31.53 -7.83
N ASP A 54 -16.47 -30.50 -8.53
CA ASP A 54 -15.75 -29.97 -9.68
C ASP A 54 -14.31 -29.77 -9.24
N THR A 55 -13.40 -30.32 -10.04
CA THR A 55 -11.97 -30.22 -9.77
C THR A 55 -11.63 -28.73 -9.75
N ILE A 56 -11.22 -28.21 -8.58
CA ILE A 56 -10.77 -26.83 -8.46
C ILE A 56 -9.46 -26.74 -9.25
N GLU A 57 -9.54 -26.25 -10.49
CA GLU A 57 -8.36 -25.88 -11.27
C GLU A 57 -7.80 -24.58 -10.68
N VAL A 58 -6.75 -24.72 -9.88
CA VAL A 58 -5.96 -23.58 -9.42
C VAL A 58 -4.96 -23.24 -10.52
N THR A 59 -5.32 -22.30 -11.38
CA THR A 59 -4.37 -21.69 -12.31
C THR A 59 -3.54 -20.68 -11.54
N THR A 60 -2.22 -20.82 -11.58
CA THR A 60 -1.32 -19.78 -11.04
C THR A 60 -1.52 -18.51 -11.86
N LEU A 61 -1.80 -17.38 -11.20
CA LEU A 61 -1.81 -16.09 -11.86
C LEU A 61 -0.39 -15.82 -12.39
N ASP A 62 -0.27 -15.49 -13.68
CA ASP A 62 1.02 -15.17 -14.28
C ASP A 62 1.76 -14.10 -13.48
N ALA A 63 3.08 -14.24 -13.39
CA ALA A 63 3.91 -13.28 -12.67
C ALA A 63 3.71 -11.88 -13.28
N ILE A 64 3.51 -10.87 -12.44
CA ILE A 64 3.36 -9.48 -12.86
C ILE A 64 4.61 -9.07 -13.64
N ARG A 65 4.46 -8.74 -14.92
CA ARG A 65 5.53 -8.14 -15.72
C ARG A 65 5.75 -6.71 -15.23
N LYS A 66 6.88 -6.46 -14.55
CA LYS A 66 7.18 -5.16 -13.91
C LYS A 66 7.19 -4.02 -14.94
N ASP A 67 7.69 -4.28 -16.14
CA ASP A 67 7.71 -3.31 -17.23
C ASP A 67 6.32 -2.96 -17.78
N SER A 68 5.27 -3.71 -17.44
CA SER A 68 3.88 -3.37 -17.80
C SER A 68 3.17 -2.48 -16.78
N VAL A 69 3.77 -2.30 -15.60
CA VAL A 69 3.17 -1.51 -14.52
C VAL A 69 3.04 -0.06 -14.96
N GLY A 70 1.86 0.52 -14.68
CA GLY A 70 1.55 1.93 -14.92
C GLY A 70 0.47 2.44 -13.97
N LEU A 71 0.34 3.76 -13.84
CA LEU A 71 -0.68 4.43 -13.03
C LEU A 71 -1.88 4.91 -13.85
N LEU A 72 -1.70 5.07 -15.17
CA LEU A 72 -2.73 5.55 -16.08
C LEU A 72 -3.22 4.39 -16.95
N PRO A 73 -4.45 3.89 -16.75
CA PRO A 73 -5.00 2.86 -17.62
C PRO A 73 -5.22 3.42 -19.03
N GLY A 74 -5.34 2.53 -20.02
CA GLY A 74 -5.53 2.91 -21.43
C GLY A 74 -6.69 3.87 -21.71
N SER A 75 -7.76 3.80 -20.90
CA SER A 75 -8.90 4.74 -21.00
C SER A 75 -8.56 6.18 -20.60
N VAL A 76 -7.51 6.38 -19.80
CA VAL A 76 -7.02 7.69 -19.35
C VAL A 76 -5.84 8.15 -20.21
N SER A 77 -4.89 7.26 -20.51
CA SER A 77 -3.70 7.59 -21.31
C SER A 77 -4.03 7.75 -22.80
N GLY A 78 -5.06 7.07 -23.29
CA GLY A 78 -5.39 6.99 -24.72
C GLY A 78 -4.38 6.16 -25.54
N LEU A 79 -3.38 5.55 -24.89
CA LEU A 79 -2.39 4.72 -25.56
C LEU A 79 -2.91 3.29 -25.76
N PRO A 80 -2.63 2.66 -26.91
CA PRO A 80 -2.96 1.26 -27.12
C PRO A 80 -2.11 0.36 -26.21
N GLN A 81 -2.64 -0.81 -25.83
CA GLN A 81 -1.93 -1.77 -24.97
C GLN A 81 -0.55 -2.15 -25.53
N ASN A 82 -0.46 -2.35 -26.84
CA ASN A 82 0.78 -2.70 -27.55
C ASN A 82 1.61 -1.47 -27.98
N PHE A 83 1.59 -0.38 -27.19
CA PHE A 83 2.20 0.92 -27.55
C PHE A 83 3.64 0.83 -28.06
N TRP A 84 4.47 -0.02 -27.46
CA TRP A 84 5.89 -0.16 -27.85
C TRP A 84 6.11 -0.92 -29.16
N GLY A 85 5.09 -1.65 -29.63
CA GLY A 85 5.16 -2.48 -30.83
C GLY A 85 6.30 -3.50 -30.78
N SER A 86 7.16 -3.49 -31.80
CA SER A 86 8.33 -4.36 -31.92
C SER A 86 9.64 -3.72 -31.45
N SER A 87 9.56 -2.59 -30.73
CA SER A 87 10.75 -1.89 -30.25
C SER A 87 11.44 -2.67 -29.12
N GLN A 88 12.77 -2.58 -29.05
CA GLN A 88 13.55 -3.26 -28.01
C GLN A 88 13.57 -2.44 -26.72
N THR A 89 13.55 -3.14 -25.57
CA THR A 89 13.53 -2.52 -24.25
C THR A 89 14.71 -1.58 -24.02
N GLY A 90 15.92 -1.98 -24.42
CA GLY A 90 17.11 -1.14 -24.29
C GLY A 90 17.02 0.15 -25.13
N THR A 91 16.45 0.07 -26.33
CA THR A 91 16.25 1.25 -27.20
C THR A 91 15.25 2.21 -26.57
N ILE A 92 14.10 1.72 -26.11
CA ILE A 92 13.06 2.54 -25.48
C ILE A 92 13.62 3.20 -24.22
N SER A 93 14.28 2.44 -23.36
CA SER A 93 14.88 2.94 -22.12
C SER A 93 15.90 4.06 -22.39
N THR A 94 16.73 3.89 -23.42
CA THR A 94 17.70 4.91 -23.86
C THR A 94 17.00 6.17 -24.34
N LEU A 95 15.96 6.03 -25.17
CA LEU A 95 15.20 7.17 -25.70
C LEU A 95 14.48 7.93 -24.58
N ILE A 96 13.93 7.21 -23.59
CA ILE A 96 13.32 7.82 -22.40
C ILE A 96 14.36 8.61 -21.63
N ALA A 97 15.52 8.02 -21.31
CA ALA A 97 16.57 8.68 -20.55
C ALA A 97 17.08 9.98 -21.22
N GLN A 98 17.09 10.02 -22.55
CA GLN A 98 17.54 11.17 -23.34
C GLN A 98 16.51 12.31 -23.46
N GLN A 99 15.27 12.13 -22.98
CA GLN A 99 14.29 13.20 -23.05
C GLN A 99 14.70 14.39 -22.17
N PRO A 100 14.70 15.63 -22.71
CA PRO A 100 15.07 16.82 -21.96
C PRO A 100 13.99 17.17 -20.93
N ALA A 101 14.42 17.55 -19.73
CA ALA A 101 13.51 18.04 -18.70
C ALA A 101 12.98 19.45 -18.98
N ASP A 102 13.76 20.27 -19.70
CA ASP A 102 13.35 21.58 -20.19
C ASP A 102 12.79 21.43 -21.61
N SER A 103 11.48 21.22 -21.69
CA SER A 103 10.75 21.04 -22.95
C SER A 103 9.44 21.81 -22.92
N LEU A 104 8.76 21.90 -24.06
CA LEU A 104 7.47 22.57 -24.16
C LEU A 104 6.42 21.86 -23.26
N PRO A 105 5.49 22.60 -22.63
CA PRO A 105 4.54 22.04 -21.67
C PRO A 105 3.72 20.85 -22.23
N GLU A 106 3.32 20.91 -23.48
CA GLU A 106 2.55 19.86 -24.16
C GLU A 106 3.38 18.61 -24.42
N VAL A 107 4.68 18.78 -24.72
CA VAL A 107 5.63 17.67 -24.87
C VAL A 107 5.85 16.99 -23.53
N LEU A 108 6.02 17.77 -22.45
CA LEU A 108 6.11 17.22 -21.10
C LEU A 108 4.83 16.49 -20.70
N THR A 109 3.66 17.01 -21.07
CA THR A 109 2.36 16.37 -20.79
C THR A 109 2.25 15.00 -21.48
N LEU A 110 2.67 14.92 -22.75
CA LEU A 110 2.74 13.64 -23.47
C LEU A 110 3.77 12.71 -22.82
N LEU A 111 4.95 13.21 -22.46
CA LEU A 111 5.98 12.42 -21.80
C LEU A 111 5.47 11.84 -20.47
N TYR A 112 4.85 12.63 -19.60
CA TYR A 112 4.23 12.14 -18.37
C TYR A 112 3.16 11.08 -18.63
N THR A 113 2.32 11.29 -19.65
CA THR A 113 1.32 10.30 -20.06
C THR A 113 1.98 8.97 -20.42
N ILE A 114 3.08 9.01 -21.21
CA ILE A 114 3.83 7.81 -21.62
C ILE A 114 4.52 7.14 -20.41
N LEU A 115 5.21 7.92 -19.57
CA LEU A 115 5.96 7.40 -18.42
C LEU A 115 5.06 6.71 -17.39
N LEU A 116 3.80 7.15 -17.27
CA LEU A 116 2.84 6.66 -16.30
C LEU A 116 1.81 5.69 -16.88
N ALA A 117 1.81 5.43 -18.18
CA ALA A 117 0.84 4.54 -18.80
C ALA A 117 1.03 3.08 -18.40
N GLU A 118 -0.09 2.40 -18.18
CA GLU A 118 -0.17 0.94 -18.11
C GLU A 118 -0.30 0.41 -19.55
N VAL A 119 0.77 -0.22 -20.03
CA VAL A 119 0.92 -0.76 -21.40
C VAL A 119 1.70 -2.07 -21.33
N ASP A 120 1.55 -2.95 -22.32
CA ASP A 120 2.27 -4.22 -22.36
C ASP A 120 3.79 -4.00 -22.36
N ALA A 121 4.53 -4.84 -21.67
CA ALA A 121 6.00 -4.77 -21.68
C ALA A 121 6.53 -5.27 -23.03
N PRO A 122 7.63 -4.68 -23.56
CA PRO A 122 8.20 -5.10 -24.83
C PRO A 122 8.50 -6.61 -24.87
N ALA A 123 8.42 -7.21 -26.05
CA ALA A 123 8.48 -8.67 -26.19
C ALA A 123 9.86 -9.28 -25.89
N ASP A 124 10.93 -8.47 -25.90
CA ASP A 124 12.31 -8.89 -25.66
C ASP A 124 12.66 -8.99 -24.16
N GLU A 125 11.79 -8.51 -23.28
CA GLU A 125 11.95 -8.59 -21.83
C GLU A 125 10.92 -9.53 -21.20
N GLY A 126 11.38 -10.50 -20.40
CA GLY A 126 10.47 -11.41 -19.70
C GLY A 126 9.83 -10.75 -18.48
N THR A 127 10.38 -11.05 -17.31
CA THR A 127 9.97 -10.54 -16.00
C THR A 127 10.89 -9.44 -15.48
N GLY A 128 11.72 -8.84 -16.33
CA GLY A 128 12.64 -7.78 -15.91
C GLY A 128 11.91 -6.45 -15.66
N SER A 129 12.70 -5.48 -15.19
CA SER A 129 12.23 -4.18 -14.72
C SER A 129 12.97 -3.02 -15.38
N THR A 130 13.66 -3.25 -16.50
CA THR A 130 14.55 -2.26 -17.11
C THR A 130 13.77 -1.03 -17.56
N LEU A 131 12.65 -1.23 -18.25
CA LEU A 131 11.83 -0.12 -18.74
C LEU A 131 11.11 0.60 -17.60
N LEU A 132 10.65 -0.13 -16.58
CA LEU A 132 10.09 0.44 -15.36
C LEU A 132 11.10 1.37 -14.70
N LEU A 133 12.33 0.92 -14.48
CA LEU A 133 13.38 1.72 -13.85
C LEU A 133 13.75 2.93 -14.71
N ALA A 134 13.85 2.79 -16.04
CA ALA A 134 14.09 3.92 -16.93
C ALA A 134 12.98 4.97 -16.87
N ARG A 135 11.72 4.54 -16.78
CA ARG A 135 10.57 5.45 -16.60
C ARG A 135 10.62 6.13 -15.23
N THR A 136 10.89 5.38 -14.17
CA THR A 136 11.07 5.92 -12.81
C THR A 136 12.19 6.95 -12.77
N ASP A 137 13.38 6.62 -13.27
CA ASP A 137 14.54 7.51 -13.24
C ASP A 137 14.24 8.80 -14.02
N LYS A 138 13.54 8.73 -15.17
CA LYS A 138 13.09 9.94 -15.87
C LYS A 138 12.06 10.75 -15.07
N LEU A 139 11.12 10.11 -14.36
CA LEU A 139 10.21 10.84 -13.46
C LEU A 139 10.97 11.57 -12.36
N LEU A 140 12.04 10.99 -11.82
CA LEU A 140 12.90 11.63 -10.83
C LEU A 140 13.67 12.82 -11.42
N ASP A 141 14.21 12.69 -12.62
CA ASP A 141 14.84 13.81 -13.35
C ASP A 141 13.86 14.99 -13.54
N LEU A 142 12.58 14.70 -13.74
CA LEU A 142 11.51 15.70 -13.89
C LEU A 142 10.98 16.24 -12.55
N GLY A 143 11.48 15.76 -11.41
CA GLY A 143 11.03 16.13 -10.06
C GLY A 143 9.69 15.51 -9.64
N ALA A 144 9.18 14.51 -10.37
CA ALA A 144 7.90 13.86 -10.13
C ALA A 144 8.01 12.71 -9.10
N LEU A 145 8.47 13.07 -7.89
CA LEU A 145 8.78 12.11 -6.82
C LEU A 145 7.57 11.26 -6.41
N GLN A 146 6.38 11.87 -6.29
CA GLN A 146 5.17 11.19 -5.86
C GLN A 146 4.70 10.15 -6.88
N GLN A 147 4.79 10.49 -8.17
CA GLN A 147 4.44 9.60 -9.26
C GLN A 147 5.44 8.45 -9.37
N ALA A 148 6.74 8.75 -9.23
CA ALA A 148 7.78 7.72 -9.18
C ALA A 148 7.57 6.75 -8.01
N GLN A 149 7.25 7.26 -6.81
CA GLN A 149 6.94 6.46 -5.63
C GLN A 149 5.74 5.54 -5.89
N ALA A 150 4.63 6.09 -6.37
CA ALA A 150 3.42 5.32 -6.64
C ALA A 150 3.64 4.23 -7.70
N LEU A 151 4.46 4.51 -8.72
CA LEU A 151 4.81 3.53 -9.75
C LEU A 151 5.63 2.37 -9.16
N LEU A 152 6.63 2.68 -8.31
CA LEU A 152 7.46 1.68 -7.63
C LEU A 152 6.66 0.84 -6.62
N GLU A 153 5.74 1.47 -5.88
CA GLU A 153 4.86 0.78 -4.93
C GLU A 153 3.90 -0.16 -5.67
N ARG A 154 3.32 0.28 -6.78
CA ARG A 154 2.47 -0.55 -7.64
C ARG A 154 3.25 -1.73 -8.24
N ALA A 155 4.51 -1.50 -8.62
CA ALA A 155 5.37 -2.57 -9.10
C ALA A 155 5.75 -3.55 -7.98
N GLY A 156 5.70 -3.11 -6.72
CA GLY A 156 6.12 -3.91 -5.56
C GLY A 156 7.65 -3.94 -5.44
N PRO A 157 8.24 -3.33 -4.39
CA PRO A 157 9.69 -3.27 -4.20
C PRO A 157 10.24 -4.60 -3.63
N THR A 158 10.04 -5.70 -4.35
CA THR A 158 10.46 -7.05 -3.95
C THR A 158 11.79 -7.48 -4.57
N GLU A 159 12.40 -6.62 -5.38
CA GLU A 159 13.65 -6.84 -6.07
C GLU A 159 14.67 -5.77 -5.65
N ALA A 160 15.94 -6.14 -5.54
CA ALA A 160 16.97 -5.26 -5.00
C ALA A 160 17.09 -3.93 -5.77
N GLU A 161 16.90 -3.93 -7.09
CA GLU A 161 16.99 -2.70 -7.89
C GLU A 161 15.79 -1.76 -7.69
N ILE A 162 14.58 -2.31 -7.66
CA ILE A 162 13.35 -1.56 -7.42
C ILE A 162 13.32 -1.05 -5.98
N PHE A 163 13.68 -1.90 -5.01
CA PHE A 163 13.73 -1.53 -3.59
C PHE A 163 14.69 -0.37 -3.34
N ARG A 164 15.85 -0.36 -4.02
CA ARG A 164 16.81 0.76 -3.94
C ARG A 164 16.19 2.08 -4.35
N ARG A 165 15.58 2.17 -5.55
CA ARG A 165 14.91 3.39 -6.00
C ARG A 165 13.76 3.77 -5.08
N TRP A 166 12.94 2.80 -4.67
CA TRP A 166 11.80 3.04 -3.79
C TRP A 166 12.22 3.59 -2.42
N PHE A 167 13.30 3.05 -1.85
CA PHE A 167 13.86 3.53 -0.60
C PHE A 167 14.34 4.98 -0.74
N ASP A 168 15.12 5.28 -1.78
CA ASP A 168 15.64 6.64 -2.01
C ASP A 168 14.50 7.65 -2.20
N VAL A 169 13.49 7.31 -3.00
CA VAL A 169 12.31 8.17 -3.20
C VAL A 169 11.50 8.33 -1.91
N SER A 170 11.41 7.29 -1.09
CA SER A 170 10.75 7.38 0.22
C SER A 170 11.46 8.36 1.16
N LEU A 171 12.79 8.42 1.13
CA LEU A 171 13.54 9.43 1.88
C LEU A 171 13.23 10.86 1.39
N LEU A 172 13.14 11.06 0.07
CA LEU A 172 12.88 12.37 -0.53
C LEU A 172 11.45 12.86 -0.33
N THR A 173 10.51 11.96 -0.05
CA THR A 173 9.08 12.26 0.12
C THR A 173 8.63 12.27 1.59
N GLY A 174 9.54 12.05 2.54
CA GLY A 174 9.23 12.05 3.98
C GLY A 174 8.57 10.76 4.48
N HIS A 175 8.74 9.65 3.77
CA HIS A 175 8.26 8.32 4.13
C HIS A 175 9.37 7.42 4.70
N GLU A 176 10.43 8.02 5.28
CA GLU A 176 11.61 7.28 5.71
C GLU A 176 11.33 6.27 6.83
N ASP A 177 10.38 6.54 7.73
CA ASP A 177 10.00 5.63 8.82
C ASP A 177 9.42 4.32 8.29
N TYR A 178 8.57 4.43 7.26
CA TYR A 178 8.00 3.28 6.57
C TYR A 178 9.09 2.50 5.82
N ALA A 179 9.94 3.21 5.06
CA ALA A 179 11.04 2.61 4.31
C ALA A 179 12.05 1.88 5.22
N CYS A 180 12.40 2.49 6.35
CA CYS A 180 13.28 1.88 7.34
C CYS A 180 12.66 0.67 8.06
N THR A 181 11.34 0.63 8.20
CA THR A 181 10.64 -0.55 8.73
C THR A 181 10.62 -1.68 7.70
N ALA A 182 10.34 -1.38 6.44
CA ALA A 182 10.42 -2.37 5.35
C ALA A 182 11.83 -2.96 5.20
N MET A 183 12.88 -2.13 5.29
CA MET A 183 14.27 -2.60 5.18
C MET A 183 14.66 -3.52 6.34
N ARG A 184 14.14 -3.29 7.56
CA ARG A 184 14.36 -4.22 8.69
C ARG A 184 13.73 -5.59 8.45
N ALA A 185 12.55 -5.62 7.83
CA ALA A 185 11.85 -6.86 7.50
C ALA A 185 12.54 -7.63 6.36
N ALA A 186 13.23 -6.93 5.46
CA ALA A 186 13.94 -7.51 4.33
C ALA A 186 15.40 -7.01 4.24
N PRO A 187 16.29 -7.42 5.16
CA PRO A 187 17.66 -6.92 5.23
C PRO A 187 18.50 -7.26 3.99
N GLY A 188 18.12 -8.29 3.23
CA GLY A 188 18.77 -8.67 1.97
C GLY A 188 18.62 -7.63 0.85
N PHE A 189 17.69 -6.68 0.96
CA PHE A 189 17.51 -5.59 0.00
C PHE A 189 18.13 -4.27 0.45
N ALA A 190 18.83 -4.25 1.59
CA ALA A 190 19.47 -3.04 2.11
C ALA A 190 20.39 -2.41 1.04
N PRO A 191 20.09 -1.20 0.53
CA PRO A 191 20.77 -0.60 -0.62
C PRO A 191 22.29 -0.45 -0.45
N THR A 192 22.68 0.02 0.73
CA THR A 192 24.03 0.44 1.07
C THR A 192 24.23 0.35 2.57
N MET A 193 25.50 0.34 3.01
CA MET A 193 25.82 0.45 4.45
C MET A 193 25.28 1.76 5.05
N LYS A 194 25.29 2.86 4.28
CA LYS A 194 24.76 4.16 4.69
C LYS A 194 23.26 4.10 5.00
N ALA A 195 22.47 3.45 4.14
CA ALA A 195 21.04 3.25 4.37
C ALA A 195 20.80 2.43 5.65
N ARG A 196 21.61 1.38 5.88
CA ARG A 196 21.53 0.57 7.11
C ARG A 196 21.80 1.40 8.37
N VAL A 197 22.90 2.16 8.39
CA VAL A 197 23.25 3.05 9.51
C VAL A 197 22.12 4.05 9.76
N PHE A 198 21.63 4.70 8.70
CA PHE A 198 20.53 5.66 8.77
C PHE A 198 19.29 5.05 9.43
N CYS A 199 18.85 3.88 8.97
CA CYS A 199 17.65 3.26 9.53
C CYS A 199 17.84 2.67 10.93
N LEU A 200 19.04 2.22 11.32
CA LEU A 200 19.32 1.85 12.69
C LEU A 200 19.15 3.06 13.62
N ALA A 201 19.75 4.19 13.25
CA ALA A 201 19.63 5.44 13.98
C ALA A 201 18.17 5.94 14.02
N ARG A 202 17.47 5.95 12.88
CA ARG A 202 16.08 6.42 12.78
C ARG A 202 15.10 5.58 13.60
N ASN A 203 15.36 4.27 13.74
CA ASN A 203 14.59 3.37 14.59
C ASN A 203 15.03 3.37 16.07
N GLY A 204 16.01 4.20 16.45
CA GLY A 204 16.45 4.38 17.84
C GLY A 204 17.60 3.47 18.29
N ASP A 205 18.13 2.59 17.44
CA ASP A 205 19.28 1.74 17.77
C ASP A 205 20.60 2.44 17.44
N TRP A 206 20.90 3.49 18.20
CA TRP A 206 22.08 4.32 18.03
C TRP A 206 23.39 3.55 18.22
N ASN A 207 23.40 2.56 19.12
CA ASN A 207 24.59 1.75 19.38
C ASN A 207 24.91 0.87 18.18
N ALA A 208 23.91 0.18 17.60
CA ALA A 208 24.13 -0.60 16.39
C ALA A 208 24.48 0.29 15.20
N ALA A 209 23.89 1.49 15.09
CA ALA A 209 24.22 2.45 14.03
C ALA A 209 25.70 2.88 14.11
N ALA A 210 26.18 3.26 15.30
CA ALA A 210 27.56 3.67 15.51
C ALA A 210 28.56 2.53 15.25
N LEU A 211 28.27 1.32 15.74
CA LEU A 211 29.11 0.15 15.46
C LEU A 211 29.17 -0.17 13.96
N THR A 212 28.02 -0.11 13.28
CA THR A 212 27.93 -0.39 11.84
C THR A 212 28.71 0.65 11.03
N LEU A 213 28.63 1.93 11.41
CA LEU A 213 29.40 3.02 10.80
C LEU A 213 30.91 2.79 10.99
N ALA A 214 31.36 2.59 12.23
CA ALA A 214 32.78 2.39 12.55
C ALA A 214 33.37 1.18 11.82
N THR A 215 32.61 0.08 11.72
CA THR A 215 33.04 -1.10 10.95
C THR A 215 33.18 -0.77 9.47
N GLY A 216 32.24 0.00 8.91
CA GLY A 216 32.25 0.40 7.51
C GLY A 216 33.36 1.39 7.12
N GLU A 217 33.88 2.18 8.05
CA GLU A 217 35.02 3.09 7.80
C GLU A 217 36.37 2.36 7.68
N THR A 218 36.44 1.10 8.14
CA THR A 218 37.67 0.30 8.17
C THR A 218 37.82 -0.69 7.02
N LEU A 219 36.81 -0.78 6.14
CA LEU A 219 36.76 -1.65 4.96
C LEU A 219 36.99 -0.84 3.67
#